data_AF-F8PGU9-F1
#
_entry.id   AF-F8PGU9-F1
#
_cell.length_a   1.000
_cell.length_b   1.000
_cell.length_c   1.000
_cell.angle_alpha   90.00
_cell.angle_beta   90.00
_cell.angle_gamma   90.00
#
_symmetry.space_group_name_H-M   'P 1'
#
loop_
_entity.id
_entity.type
_entity.pdbx_description
1 polymer ?
#
loop_
_entity_poly.entity_id
_entity_poly.type
_entity_poly.pdbx_seq_one_letter_code
_entity_poly.pdbx_strand_id
1 'polypeptide(L)' 'IPVYNIDGTLNVGGHIMHQCSFVVEYQGHREQVTAEVTQLGKINLILGWIRLFKHNPEINWQTGVVTLS' A
#
# COMPACT_ATOMS: atom_id res chain seq x y z
N ILE A 1 -7.18 -14.52 -0.75
CA ILE A 1 -7.13 -14.03 0.65
C ILE A 1 -8.34 -13.13 0.87
N PRO A 2 -9.20 -13.38 1.88
CA PRO A 2 -10.36 -12.51 2.13
C PRO A 2 -9.90 -11.12 2.60
N VAL A 3 -10.47 -10.07 2.00
CA VAL A 3 -10.18 -8.68 2.36
C VAL A 3 -11.42 -8.08 2.96
N TYR A 4 -11.25 -7.43 4.12
CA TYR A 4 -12.31 -6.72 4.81
C TYR A 4 -12.02 -5.23 4.80
N ASN A 5 -13.07 -4.44 4.57
CA ASN A 5 -13.03 -3.00 4.73
C ASN A 5 -12.94 -2.64 6.23
N ILE A 6 -12.66 -1.37 6.53
CA ILE A 6 -12.54 -0.87 7.91
C ILE A 6 -13.83 -1.07 8.71
N ASP A 7 -14.98 -1.06 8.05
CA ASP A 7 -16.30 -1.31 8.65
C ASP A 7 -16.62 -2.81 8.87
N GLY A 8 -15.68 -3.71 8.54
CA GLY A 8 -15.83 -5.15 8.70
C GLY A 8 -16.58 -5.85 7.56
N THR A 9 -17.06 -5.12 6.56
CA THR A 9 -17.68 -5.73 5.38
C THR A 9 -16.64 -6.36 4.46
N LEU A 10 -17.02 -7.37 3.69
CA LEU A 10 -16.15 -7.91 2.64
C LEU A 10 -15.89 -6.83 1.58
N ASN A 11 -14.64 -6.74 1.13
CA ASN A 11 -14.31 -5.85 0.03
C ASN A 11 -15.13 -6.23 -1.21
N VAL A 12 -15.68 -5.23 -1.91
CA VAL A 12 -16.54 -5.45 -3.09
C VAL A 12 -15.79 -6.12 -4.24
N GLY A 13 -14.47 -5.97 -4.30
CA GLY A 13 -13.60 -6.71 -5.23
C GLY A 13 -13.44 -8.19 -4.89
N GLY A 14 -14.04 -8.65 -3.78
CA GLY A 14 -13.96 -10.02 -3.32
C GLY A 14 -12.58 -10.35 -2.73
N HIS A 15 -12.15 -11.59 -2.95
CA HIS A 15 -10.88 -12.08 -2.43
C HIS A 15 -9.72 -11.63 -3.32
N ILE A 16 -8.55 -11.42 -2.72
CA ILE A 16 -7.30 -11.31 -3.47
C ILE A 16 -7.03 -12.66 -4.14
N MET A 17 -6.94 -12.64 -5.46
CA MET A 17 -6.60 -13.79 -6.30
C MET A 17 -5.25 -13.63 -7.00
N HIS A 18 -4.70 -12.41 -7.00
CA HIS A 18 -3.51 -12.07 -7.77
C HIS A 18 -2.52 -11.24 -6.96
N GLN A 19 -1.26 -11.37 -7.35
CA GLN A 19 -0.17 -10.51 -6.89
C GLN A 19 0.54 -9.92 -8.11
N CYS A 20 1.08 -8.73 -7.95
CA CYS A 20 1.83 -8.03 -8.99
C CYS A 20 3.15 -7.53 -8.42
N SER A 21 4.25 -7.77 -9.14
CA SER A 21 5.56 -7.23 -8.81
C SER A 21 5.90 -6.05 -9.71
N PHE A 22 6.27 -4.92 -9.11
CA PHE A 22 6.65 -3.70 -9.82
C PHE A 22 7.68 -2.91 -9.04
N VAL A 23 8.30 -1.93 -9.70
CA VAL A 23 9.27 -1.04 -9.07
C VAL A 23 8.55 0.22 -8.61
N VAL A 24 8.68 0.57 -7.34
CA VAL A 24 8.24 1.85 -6.78
C VAL A 24 9.44 2.78 -6.76
N GLU A 25 9.24 3.99 -7.28
CA GLU A 25 10.20 5.08 -7.20
C GLU A 25 9.57 6.27 -6.48
N TYR A 26 10.23 6.74 -5.43
CA TYR A 26 9.75 7.87 -4.64
C TYR A 26 10.95 8.63 -4.06
N GLN A 27 11.04 9.93 -4.34
CA GLN A 27 12.13 10.81 -3.87
C GLN A 27 13.54 10.25 -4.13
N GLY A 28 13.75 9.55 -5.25
CA GLY A 28 15.03 8.91 -5.60
C GLY A 28 15.28 7.55 -4.94
N HIS A 29 14.46 7.13 -3.97
CA HIS A 29 14.43 5.75 -3.49
C HIS A 29 13.72 4.87 -4.51
N ARG A 30 14.34 3.75 -4.90
CA ARG A 30 13.79 2.78 -5.84
C ARG A 30 13.80 1.37 -5.25
N GLU A 31 12.64 0.72 -5.18
CA GLU A 31 12.50 -0.63 -4.59
C GLU A 31 11.59 -1.50 -5.44
N GLN A 32 11.92 -2.79 -5.57
CA GLN A 32 10.99 -3.78 -6.11
C GLN A 32 9.99 -4.22 -5.02
N VAL A 33 8.72 -4.23 -5.37
CA VAL A 33 7.60 -4.50 -4.45
C VAL A 33 6.70 -5.54 -5.08
N THR A 34 6.28 -6.53 -4.30
CA THR A 34 5.17 -7.42 -4.66
C THR A 34 3.96 -7.01 -3.85
N ALA A 35 2.89 -6.60 -4.54
CA ALA A 35 1.64 -6.19 -3.93
C ALA A 35 0.52 -7.18 -4.26
N GLU A 36 -0.44 -7.29 -3.34
CA GLU A 36 -1.68 -8.01 -3.52
C GLU A 36 -2.68 -7.15 -4.29
N VAL A 37 -3.31 -7.71 -5.33
CA VAL A 37 -4.23 -6.98 -6.19
C VAL A 37 -5.66 -7.14 -5.68
N THR A 38 -6.32 -6.01 -5.43
CA THR A 38 -7.73 -5.95 -5.04
C THR A 38 -8.38 -4.65 -5.55
N GLN A 39 -9.70 -4.54 -5.42
CA GLN A 39 -10.46 -3.35 -5.81
C GLN A 39 -10.31 -2.25 -4.75
N LEU A 40 -9.50 -1.24 -5.07
CA LEU A 40 -9.20 -0.10 -4.18
C LEU A 40 -10.01 1.17 -4.52
N GLY A 41 -10.94 1.10 -5.48
CA GLY A 41 -11.70 2.26 -5.94
C GLY A 41 -10.82 3.27 -6.67
N LYS A 42 -10.71 4.49 -6.13
CA LYS A 42 -9.90 5.58 -6.72
C LYS A 42 -8.42 5.54 -6.31
N ILE A 43 -8.05 4.67 -5.37
CA ILE A 43 -6.69 4.56 -4.85
C ILE A 43 -5.93 3.55 -5.69
N ASN A 44 -4.74 3.92 -6.16
CA ASN A 44 -3.92 3.02 -7.00
C ASN A 44 -3.09 2.04 -6.16
N LEU A 45 -2.65 2.44 -4.97
CA LEU A 45 -1.79 1.65 -4.10
C LEU A 45 -2.00 2.05 -2.64
N ILE A 46 -2.08 1.06 -1.76
CA ILE A 46 -2.03 1.25 -0.30
C ILE A 46 -0.74 0.63 0.21
N LEU A 47 0.05 1.42 0.95
CA LEU A 47 1.21 0.91 1.68
C LEU A 47 0.74 0.39 3.04
N GLY A 48 0.84 -0.93 3.22
CA GLY A 48 0.47 -1.57 4.48
C GLY A 48 1.46 -1.26 5.62
N TRP A 49 1.00 -1.52 6.85
CA TRP A 49 1.78 -1.34 8.08
C TRP A 49 3.17 -1.97 8.03
N ILE A 50 3.30 -3.20 7.53
CA ILE A 50 4.58 -3.93 7.45
C ILE A 50 5.63 -3.14 6.66
N ARG A 51 5.21 -2.45 5.60
CA ARG A 51 6.10 -1.63 4.76
C ARG A 51 6.50 -0.35 5.50
N LEU A 52 5.54 0.34 6.13
CA LEU A 52 5.82 1.52 6.94
C LEU A 52 6.76 1.19 8.10
N PHE A 53 6.54 0.08 8.79
CA PHE A 53 7.40 -0.38 9.89
C PHE A 53 8.82 -0.71 9.41
N LYS A 54 8.94 -1.39 8.26
CA LYS A 54 10.25 -1.74 7.68
C LYS A 54 11.08 -0.51 7.34
N HIS A 55 10.48 0.49 6.72
CA HIS A 55 11.19 1.69 6.26
C HIS A 55 11.26 2.80 7.32
N ASN A 56 10.44 2.72 8.36
CA ASN A 56 10.32 3.70 9.45
C ASN A 56 10.40 5.17 8.96
N PRO A 57 9.55 5.58 7.99
CA PRO A 57 9.67 6.88 7.38
C PRO A 57 9.30 8.02 8.34
N GLU A 58 9.85 9.20 8.08
CA GLU A 58 9.32 10.43 8.67
C GLU A 58 8.07 10.86 7.90
N ILE A 59 6.97 11.10 8.63
CA ILE A 59 5.69 11.52 8.05
C ILE A 59 5.33 12.89 8.59
N ASN A 60 5.29 13.88 7.70
CA ASN A 60 4.70 15.18 8.00
C ASN A 60 3.19 15.11 7.76
N TRP A 61 2.43 14.98 8.85
CA TRP A 61 0.97 14.87 8.79
C TRP A 61 0.25 16.16 8.36
N GLN A 62 0.90 17.32 8.45
CA GLN A 62 0.31 18.60 8.03
C GLN A 62 0.40 18.77 6.51
N THR A 63 1.52 18.37 5.91
CA THR A 63 1.76 18.51 4.46
C THR A 63 1.48 17.24 3.67
N GLY A 64 1.38 16.09 4.34
CA GLY A 64 1.25 14.77 3.73
C GLY A 64 2.56 14.24 3.13
N VAL A 65 3.70 14.91 3.37
CA VAL A 65 4.99 14.47 2.85
C VAL A 65 5.53 13.32 3.68
N VAL A 66 5.93 12.24 2.99
CA VAL A 66 6.66 11.11 3.56
C VAL A 66 8.12 11.22 3.13
N THR A 67 9.07 10.99 4.03
CA THR A 67 10.50 10.92 3.72
C THR A 67 11.00 9.53 4.08
N LEU A 68 11.58 8.84 3.09
CA LEU A 68 12.22 7.53 3.28
C LEU A 68 13.72 7.76 3.49
N SER A 69 14.28 7.20 4.56
CA SER A 69 15.72 7.17 4.84
C SER A 69 16.45 6.08 4.07
#